data_AF-M2QF86-F1
#
_entry.id   AF-M2QF86-F1
#
_cell.length_a   1.000
_cell.length_b   1.000
_cell.length_c   1.000
_cell.angle_alpha   90.00
_cell.angle_beta   90.00
_cell.angle_gamma   90.00
#
_symmetry.space_group_name_H-M   'P 1'
#
loop_
_entity.id
_entity.type
_entity.pdbx_description
1 polymer ?
#
loop_
_entity_poly.entity_id
_entity_poly.type
_entity_poly.pdbx_seq_one_letter_code
_entity_poly.pdbx_strand_id
1 'polypeptide(L)'
;MLLGVLSQDAIALMPLPQDVLSEMVVWLEVPTLLSFRQCCSLADRVVSRELNIRRNRCLHPYIAFPDPFRALLRIAGAVVVGSSAALFFDPTAPYTSSDLDVSVPAGFGQRFQTYLQHCEGYTHHADVDPLDDYIGGLTRTIRMRKDNLQIDILESHTPLAAFPVPHFLGTHLFCWLSADSFCTAYPGLAFERRSLITENHIFFANAYSAA
;
A
#
# COMPACT_ATOMS: atom_id res chain seq x y z
N MET A 1 -34.16 23.40 10.04
CA MET A 1 -34.19 23.81 8.63
C MET A 1 -33.05 23.05 7.94
N LEU A 2 -33.17 21.90 7.28
CA LEU A 2 -34.23 20.96 6.94
C LEU A 2 -33.75 19.57 7.44
N LEU A 3 -34.33 19.06 8.53
CA LEU A 3 -34.15 17.67 8.95
C LEU A 3 -35.28 16.87 8.30
N GLY A 4 -35.00 16.37 7.10
CA GLY A 4 -35.90 15.48 6.38
C GLY A 4 -35.95 14.13 7.08
N VAL A 5 -37.15 13.75 7.50
CA VAL A 5 -37.52 12.44 8.05
C VAL A 5 -37.16 11.37 7.01
N LEU A 6 -36.04 10.68 7.22
CA LEU A 6 -35.79 9.41 6.53
C LEU A 6 -36.78 8.39 7.11
N SER A 7 -37.72 7.98 6.26
CA SER A 7 -38.70 6.93 6.53
C SER A 7 -38.05 5.72 7.20
N GLN A 8 -38.71 5.21 8.24
CA GLN A 8 -38.39 3.97 8.95
C GLN A 8 -38.63 2.70 8.13
N ASP A 9 -38.81 2.82 6.82
CA ASP A 9 -38.69 1.70 5.88
C ASP A 9 -37.20 1.42 5.66
N ALA A 10 -36.50 1.08 6.74
CA ALA A 10 -35.29 0.30 6.67
C ALA A 10 -35.71 -0.99 5.96
N ILE A 11 -35.47 -1.03 4.65
CA ILE A 11 -35.48 -2.25 3.86
C ILE A 11 -34.69 -3.22 4.71
N ALA A 12 -35.41 -4.15 5.34
CA ALA A 12 -34.81 -5.33 5.91
C ALA A 12 -34.22 -6.03 4.70
N LEU A 13 -32.99 -5.65 4.32
CA LEU A 13 -32.05 -6.55 3.69
C LEU A 13 -32.24 -7.80 4.52
N MET A 14 -32.90 -8.82 3.94
CA MET A 14 -33.03 -10.13 4.54
C MET A 14 -31.70 -10.41 5.23
N PRO A 15 -31.68 -10.84 6.50
CA PRO A 15 -30.44 -10.95 7.25
C PRO A 15 -29.56 -11.93 6.51
N LEU A 16 -28.71 -11.40 5.63
CA LEU A 16 -27.77 -12.19 4.86
C LEU A 16 -26.93 -12.88 5.92
N PRO A 17 -26.80 -14.20 5.86
CA PRO A 17 -25.91 -14.90 6.76
C PRO A 17 -24.53 -14.22 6.74
N GLN A 18 -23.92 -14.07 7.93
CA GLN A 18 -22.71 -13.26 8.10
C GLN A 18 -21.53 -13.78 7.25
N ASP A 19 -21.48 -15.09 7.03
CA ASP A 19 -20.57 -15.79 6.13
C ASP A 19 -20.77 -15.35 4.67
N VAL A 20 -22.02 -15.31 4.18
CA VAL A 20 -22.32 -14.81 2.83
C VAL A 20 -21.86 -13.36 2.67
N LEU A 21 -22.11 -12.51 3.67
CA LEU A 21 -21.65 -11.13 3.64
C LEU A 21 -20.11 -11.03 3.65
N SER A 22 -19.44 -11.91 4.39
CA SER A 22 -17.99 -11.96 4.44
C SER A 22 -17.39 -12.38 3.09
N GLU A 23 -18.01 -13.33 2.40
CA GLU A 23 -17.60 -13.73 1.05
C GLU A 23 -17.85 -12.60 0.03
N MET A 24 -18.97 -11.89 0.13
CA MET A 24 -19.26 -10.77 -0.76
C MET A 24 -18.20 -9.67 -0.69
N VAL A 25 -17.78 -9.27 0.53
CA VAL A 25 -16.82 -8.16 0.69
C VAL A 25 -15.43 -8.46 0.12
N VAL A 26 -15.05 -9.73 -0.02
CA VAL A 26 -13.78 -10.13 -0.66
C VAL A 26 -13.70 -9.64 -2.10
N TRP A 27 -14.84 -9.58 -2.80
CA TRP A 27 -14.92 -9.19 -4.21
C TRP A 27 -15.19 -7.70 -4.44
N LEU A 28 -15.41 -6.92 -3.37
CA LEU A 28 -15.70 -5.49 -3.51
C LEU A 28 -14.42 -4.67 -3.61
N GLU A 29 -14.43 -3.67 -4.48
CA GLU A 29 -13.40 -2.65 -4.54
C GLU A 29 -13.41 -1.77 -3.28
N VAL A 30 -12.28 -1.14 -2.96
CA VAL A 30 -12.14 -0.29 -1.77
C VAL A 30 -13.21 0.83 -1.69
N PRO A 31 -13.58 1.56 -2.76
CA PRO A 31 -14.63 2.58 -2.68
C PRO A 31 -15.99 1.99 -2.32
N THR A 32 -16.32 0.82 -2.87
CA THR A 32 -17.56 0.11 -2.57
C THR A 32 -17.57 -0.40 -1.14
N LEU A 33 -16.44 -0.93 -0.66
CA LEU A 33 -16.27 -1.30 0.75
C LEU A 33 -16.48 -0.11 1.68
N LEU A 34 -15.88 1.04 1.37
CA LEU A 34 -15.99 2.25 2.20
C LEU A 34 -17.41 2.81 2.22
N SER A 35 -18.13 2.75 1.09
CA SER A 35 -19.55 3.10 1.04
C SER A 35 -20.39 2.11 1.87
N PHE A 36 -20.14 0.80 1.72
CA PHE A 36 -20.85 -0.24 2.46
C PHE A 36 -20.62 -0.15 3.97
N ARG A 37 -19.40 0.19 4.39
CA ARG A 37 -19.01 0.42 5.78
C ARG A 37 -19.93 1.40 6.50
N GLN A 38 -20.45 2.41 5.79
CA GLN A 38 -21.28 3.48 6.34
C GLN A 38 -22.75 3.08 6.54
N CYS A 39 -23.18 1.91 6.05
CA CYS A 39 -24.57 1.49 6.12
C CYS A 39 -25.02 1.08 7.54
N CYS A 40 -24.19 0.34 8.29
CA CYS A 40 -24.50 -0.11 9.65
C CYS A 40 -23.25 -0.62 10.41
N SER A 41 -23.39 -0.87 11.72
CA SER A 41 -22.29 -1.38 12.57
C SER A 41 -21.83 -2.80 12.21
N LEU A 42 -22.69 -3.63 11.64
CA LEU A 42 -22.29 -4.93 11.12
C LEU A 42 -21.40 -4.78 9.88
N ALA A 43 -21.81 -3.92 8.93
CA ALA A 43 -21.02 -3.62 7.73
C ALA A 43 -19.67 -2.99 8.11
N ASP A 44 -19.64 -2.07 9.08
CA ASP A 44 -18.40 -1.50 9.61
C ASP A 44 -17.41 -2.56 10.11
N ARG A 45 -17.89 -3.52 10.91
CA ARG A 45 -17.06 -4.62 11.42
C ARG A 45 -16.56 -5.55 10.32
N VAL A 46 -17.43 -5.94 9.39
CA VAL A 46 -17.07 -6.86 8.29
C VAL A 46 -16.06 -6.20 7.35
N VAL A 47 -16.30 -4.95 6.94
CA VAL A 47 -15.37 -4.19 6.08
C VAL A 47 -14.04 -3.95 6.79
N SER A 48 -14.06 -3.56 8.07
CA SER A 48 -12.82 -3.34 8.84
C SER A 48 -11.99 -4.62 8.96
N ARG A 49 -12.65 -5.77 9.15
CA ARG A 49 -11.98 -7.08 9.14
C ARG A 49 -11.37 -7.38 7.78
N GLU A 50 -12.12 -7.20 6.69
CA GLU A 50 -11.64 -7.46 5.33
C GLU A 50 -10.46 -6.56 4.95
N LEU A 51 -10.52 -5.26 5.23
CA LEU A 51 -9.39 -4.35 4.97
C LEU A 51 -8.13 -4.74 5.77
N ASN A 52 -8.28 -5.24 7.00
CA ASN A 52 -7.14 -5.79 7.75
C ASN A 52 -6.61 -7.09 7.13
N ILE A 53 -7.48 -7.98 6.63
CA ILE A 53 -7.07 -9.20 5.92
C ILE A 53 -6.28 -8.82 4.65
N ARG A 54 -6.76 -7.87 3.85
CA ARG A 54 -6.05 -7.40 2.64
C ARG A 54 -4.67 -6.84 2.98
N ARG A 55 -4.58 -5.99 4.00
CA ARG A 55 -3.29 -5.45 4.47
C ARG A 55 -2.33 -6.57 4.85
N ASN A 56 -2.79 -7.54 5.65
CA ASN A 56 -1.94 -8.65 6.08
C ASN A 56 -1.54 -9.55 4.89
N ARG A 57 -2.41 -9.75 3.90
CA ARG A 57 -2.11 -10.50 2.68
C ARG A 57 -0.98 -9.84 1.88
N CYS A 58 -0.93 -8.51 1.81
CA CYS A 58 0.17 -7.79 1.18
C CYS A 58 1.51 -7.97 1.92
N LEU A 59 1.49 -8.07 3.25
CA LEU A 59 2.71 -8.15 4.06
C LEU A 59 3.24 -9.58 4.25
N HIS A 60 2.35 -10.57 4.35
CA HIS A 60 2.67 -11.95 4.74
C HIS A 60 3.74 -12.63 3.87
N PRO A 61 3.87 -12.38 2.55
CA PRO A 61 4.97 -12.96 1.78
C PRO A 61 6.35 -12.50 2.25
N TYR A 62 6.45 -11.29 2.79
CA TYR A 62 7.72 -10.64 3.12
C TYR A 62 8.01 -10.61 4.63
N ILE A 63 6.97 -10.55 5.45
CA ILE A 63 7.05 -10.31 6.90
C ILE A 63 6.40 -11.47 7.64
N ALA A 64 7.18 -12.20 8.44
CA ALA A 64 6.68 -13.32 9.24
C ALA A 64 5.79 -12.82 10.40
N PHE A 65 6.12 -11.66 10.98
CA PHE A 65 5.40 -11.07 12.11
C PHE A 65 4.81 -9.69 11.73
N PRO A 66 3.60 -9.65 11.12
CA PRO A 66 3.02 -8.41 10.60
C PRO A 66 2.69 -7.39 11.70
N ASP A 67 2.34 -7.82 12.91
CA ASP A 67 1.96 -6.91 14.00
C ASP A 67 3.14 -6.06 14.52
N PRO A 68 4.31 -6.65 14.88
CA PRO A 68 5.51 -5.88 15.19
C PRO A 68 5.95 -4.95 14.06
N PHE A 69 5.88 -5.41 12.80
CA PHE A 69 6.22 -4.59 11.65
C PHE A 69 5.26 -3.40 11.49
N ARG A 70 3.95 -3.60 11.66
CA ARG A 70 2.97 -2.50 11.67
C ARG A 70 3.18 -1.54 12.83
N ALA A 71 3.58 -2.03 14.00
CA ALA A 71 3.95 -1.16 15.11
C ALA A 71 5.18 -0.29 14.76
N LEU A 72 6.17 -0.85 14.06
CA LEU A 72 7.31 -0.10 13.55
C LEU A 72 6.89 0.96 12.51
N LEU A 73 6.00 0.61 11.56
CA LEU A 73 5.43 1.58 10.63
C LEU A 73 4.78 2.76 11.36
N ARG A 74 3.99 2.48 12.41
CA ARG A 74 3.32 3.50 13.22
C ARG A 74 4.30 4.41 13.94
N ILE A 75 5.29 3.82 14.62
CA ILE A 75 6.27 4.56 15.41
C ILE A 75 7.13 5.46 14.52
N ALA A 76 7.49 4.98 13.33
CA ALA A 76 8.32 5.72 12.40
C ALA A 76 7.54 6.67 11.49
N GLY A 77 6.22 6.59 11.42
CA GLY A 77 5.44 7.29 10.39
C GLY A 77 5.76 6.81 8.97
N ALA A 78 6.15 5.55 8.83
CA ALA A 78 6.50 4.92 7.55
C ALA A 78 5.27 4.32 6.85
N VAL A 79 5.40 4.10 5.55
CA VAL A 79 4.33 3.57 4.70
C VAL A 79 4.84 2.52 3.72
N VAL A 80 4.01 1.51 3.44
CA VAL A 80 4.19 0.61 2.30
C VAL A 80 3.71 1.31 1.05
N VAL A 81 4.47 1.20 -0.04
CA VAL A 81 4.20 1.86 -1.33
C VAL A 81 4.29 0.87 -2.48
N GLY A 82 4.29 1.38 -3.72
CA GLY A 82 4.56 0.56 -4.90
C GLY A 82 3.50 -0.49 -5.21
N SER A 83 3.92 -1.56 -5.86
CA SER A 83 3.03 -2.61 -6.37
C SER A 83 2.28 -3.35 -5.25
N SER A 84 2.91 -3.54 -4.09
CA SER A 84 2.28 -4.13 -2.90
C SER A 84 1.14 -3.28 -2.35
N ALA A 85 1.29 -1.94 -2.34
CA ALA A 85 0.21 -1.02 -1.98
C ALA A 85 -0.91 -1.01 -3.02
N ALA A 86 -0.58 -1.07 -4.31
CA ALA A 86 -1.58 -1.12 -5.38
C ALA A 86 -2.46 -2.38 -5.31
N LEU A 87 -1.88 -3.54 -5.00
CA LEU A 87 -2.63 -4.80 -4.81
C LEU A 87 -3.62 -4.78 -3.64
N PHE A 88 -3.39 -3.94 -2.62
CA PHE A 88 -4.38 -3.73 -1.57
C PHE A 88 -5.67 -3.09 -2.11
N PHE A 89 -5.54 -2.19 -3.09
CA PHE A 89 -6.66 -1.48 -3.71
C PHE A 89 -7.37 -2.31 -4.79
N ASP A 90 -6.62 -3.10 -5.56
CA ASP A 90 -7.14 -4.02 -6.58
C ASP A 90 -6.66 -5.47 -6.32
N PRO A 91 -7.35 -6.23 -5.45
CA PRO A 91 -6.99 -7.62 -5.18
C PRO A 91 -7.27 -8.55 -6.36
N THR A 92 -7.93 -8.06 -7.42
CA THR A 92 -8.25 -8.82 -8.63
C THR A 92 -7.28 -8.53 -9.78
N ALA A 93 -6.23 -7.75 -9.51
CA ALA A 93 -5.23 -7.41 -10.50
C ALA A 93 -4.53 -8.70 -11.03
N PRO A 94 -4.23 -8.77 -12.33
CA PRO A 94 -3.66 -9.96 -12.95
C PRO A 94 -2.14 -10.14 -12.69
N TYR A 95 -1.55 -9.33 -11.81
CA TYR A 95 -0.13 -9.36 -11.47
C TYR A 95 0.06 -9.63 -9.99
N THR A 96 1.25 -10.10 -9.63
CA THR A 96 1.72 -10.19 -8.24
C THR A 96 2.85 -9.22 -8.02
N SER A 97 3.03 -8.78 -6.78
CA SER A 97 4.17 -7.97 -6.39
C SER A 97 5.40 -8.87 -6.23
N SER A 98 6.54 -8.47 -6.82
CA SER A 98 7.81 -9.20 -6.74
C SER A 98 8.63 -8.83 -5.50
N ASP A 99 8.29 -7.71 -4.88
CA ASP A 99 9.05 -7.01 -3.86
C ASP A 99 8.14 -6.19 -2.94
N LEU A 100 8.65 -5.78 -1.78
CA LEU A 100 7.93 -4.89 -0.89
C LEU A 100 8.69 -3.56 -0.77
N ASP A 101 8.06 -2.49 -1.21
CA ASP A 101 8.60 -1.15 -1.02
C ASP A 101 8.09 -0.53 0.28
N VAL A 102 9.01 -0.10 1.14
CA VAL A 102 8.70 0.58 2.40
C VAL A 102 9.35 1.95 2.38
N SER A 103 8.54 2.99 2.23
CA SER A 103 9.04 4.35 2.35
C SER A 103 9.06 4.80 3.81
N VAL A 104 10.17 5.41 4.21
CA VAL A 104 10.45 5.83 5.59
C VAL A 104 10.87 7.30 5.61
N PRO A 105 10.64 8.05 6.71
CA PRO A 105 11.17 9.41 6.83
C PRO A 105 12.70 9.44 6.85
N ALA A 106 13.26 10.61 6.56
CA ALA A 106 14.70 10.86 6.68
C ALA A 106 15.25 10.43 8.05
N GLY A 107 16.31 9.62 8.03
CA GLY A 107 17.00 9.12 9.21
C GLY A 107 16.46 7.79 9.78
N PHE A 108 15.36 7.25 9.24
CA PHE A 108 14.76 6.01 9.73
C PHE A 108 15.19 4.75 8.96
N GLY A 109 15.91 4.88 7.84
CA GLY A 109 16.32 3.74 7.00
C GLY A 109 17.07 2.66 7.78
N GLN A 110 18.05 3.06 8.59
CA GLN A 110 18.86 2.14 9.40
C GLN A 110 18.02 1.34 10.40
N ARG A 111 16.97 1.95 10.97
CA ARG A 111 16.11 1.29 11.96
C ARG A 111 15.29 0.17 11.33
N PHE A 112 14.78 0.39 10.12
CA PHE A 112 14.09 -0.65 9.35
C PHE A 112 15.03 -1.76 8.93
N GLN A 113 16.23 -1.42 8.46
CA GLN A 113 17.27 -2.39 8.12
C GLN A 113 17.59 -3.30 9.32
N THR A 114 17.84 -2.72 10.50
CA THR A 114 18.10 -3.47 11.74
C THR A 114 16.93 -4.38 12.11
N TYR A 115 15.69 -3.90 12.03
CA TYR A 115 14.51 -4.75 12.29
C TYR A 115 14.46 -5.93 11.32
N LEU A 116 14.60 -5.69 10.02
CA LEU A 116 14.51 -6.74 9.00
C LEU A 116 15.63 -7.78 9.17
N GLN A 117 16.84 -7.35 9.55
CA GLN A 117 17.96 -8.27 9.81
C GLN A 117 17.72 -9.14 11.04
N HIS A 118 17.36 -8.54 12.17
CA HIS A 118 17.32 -9.24 13.45
C HIS A 118 15.99 -9.94 13.74
N CYS A 119 14.87 -9.45 13.19
CA CYS A 119 13.54 -9.98 13.48
C CYS A 119 12.98 -10.83 12.33
N GLU A 120 13.33 -10.51 11.08
CA GLU A 120 12.73 -11.16 9.89
C GLU A 120 13.73 -12.03 9.11
N GLY A 121 15.02 -11.96 9.44
CA GLY A 121 16.09 -12.77 8.86
C GLY A 121 16.58 -12.30 7.48
N TYR A 122 16.35 -11.04 7.12
CA TYR A 122 16.87 -10.48 5.87
C TYR A 122 18.36 -10.16 5.96
N THR A 123 19.04 -10.15 4.82
CA THR A 123 20.40 -9.64 4.68
C THR A 123 20.41 -8.33 3.91
N HIS A 124 21.35 -7.45 4.25
CA HIS A 124 21.60 -6.26 3.44
C HIS A 124 22.25 -6.71 2.13
N HIS A 125 21.67 -6.31 1.01
CA HIS A 125 22.15 -6.69 -0.30
C HIS A 125 22.93 -5.56 -0.96
N ALA A 126 22.37 -4.35 -0.98
CA ALA A 126 22.99 -3.18 -1.58
C ALA A 126 22.37 -1.88 -1.07
N ASP A 127 23.14 -0.80 -1.13
CA ASP A 127 22.59 0.55 -1.16
C ASP A 127 22.49 0.96 -2.63
N VAL A 128 21.27 1.21 -3.10
CA VAL A 128 20.96 1.53 -4.49
C VAL A 128 20.82 3.04 -4.62
N ASP A 129 21.42 3.62 -5.66
CA ASP A 129 21.24 5.03 -5.98
C ASP A 129 19.77 5.26 -6.39
N PRO A 130 19.03 6.16 -5.72
CA PRO A 130 17.65 6.42 -6.08
C PRO A 130 17.45 6.83 -7.54
N LEU A 131 18.46 7.42 -8.19
CA LEU A 131 18.36 7.89 -9.57
C LEU A 131 18.12 6.77 -10.59
N ASP A 132 18.43 5.51 -10.24
CA ASP A 132 18.21 4.37 -11.12
C ASP A 132 16.71 4.05 -11.27
N ASP A 133 15.93 4.22 -10.21
CA ASP A 133 14.54 3.79 -10.12
C ASP A 133 13.53 4.95 -9.90
N TYR A 134 13.99 6.10 -9.38
CA TYR A 134 13.16 7.21 -8.91
C TYR A 134 13.72 8.58 -9.31
N ILE A 135 12.85 9.48 -9.77
CA ILE A 135 13.26 10.81 -10.27
C ILE A 135 13.38 11.86 -9.15
N GLY A 136 13.14 11.47 -7.90
CA GLY A 136 13.31 12.35 -6.75
C GLY A 136 12.64 11.83 -5.50
N GLY A 137 12.66 12.64 -4.45
CA GLY A 137 11.97 12.33 -3.19
C GLY A 137 12.77 11.48 -2.21
N LEU A 138 13.82 10.79 -2.67
CA LEU A 138 14.63 9.86 -1.89
C LEU A 138 16.04 10.38 -1.61
N THR A 139 16.57 10.03 -0.44
CA THR A 139 17.99 10.18 -0.09
C THR A 139 18.77 8.93 -0.46
N ARG A 140 18.20 7.75 -0.23
CA ARG A 140 18.81 6.45 -0.58
C ARG A 140 17.75 5.35 -0.60
N THR A 141 18.08 4.27 -1.30
CA THR A 141 17.33 3.01 -1.26
C THR A 141 18.22 1.93 -0.63
N ILE A 142 17.74 1.26 0.42
CA ILE A 142 18.44 0.13 1.04
C ILE A 142 17.73 -1.15 0.63
N ARG A 143 18.39 -1.99 -0.16
CA ARG A 143 17.84 -3.24 -0.67
C ARG A 143 18.17 -4.39 0.27
N MET A 144 17.13 -5.06 0.73
CA MET A 144 17.19 -6.20 1.65
C MET A 144 16.73 -7.47 0.93
N ARG A 145 17.39 -8.61 1.16
CA ARG A 145 17.03 -9.90 0.55
C ARG A 145 16.90 -11.03 1.56
N LYS A 146 15.98 -11.95 1.30
CA LYS A 146 15.82 -13.23 2.00
C LYS A 146 15.33 -14.28 1.02
N ASP A 147 16.17 -15.26 0.71
CA ASP A 147 15.90 -16.23 -0.35
C ASP A 147 15.56 -15.53 -1.68
N ASN A 148 14.35 -15.75 -2.20
CA ASN A 148 13.83 -15.11 -3.41
C ASN A 148 12.98 -13.86 -3.12
N LEU A 149 12.94 -13.38 -1.88
CA LEU A 149 12.17 -12.22 -1.45
C LEU A 149 13.05 -10.97 -1.40
N GLN A 150 12.48 -9.83 -1.76
CA GLN A 150 13.13 -8.52 -1.72
C GLN A 150 12.26 -7.51 -0.97
N ILE A 151 12.90 -6.68 -0.14
CA ILE A 151 12.29 -5.49 0.46
C ILE A 151 13.21 -4.31 0.18
N ASP A 152 12.67 -3.25 -0.42
CA ASP A 152 13.39 -2.00 -0.65
C ASP A 152 12.94 -0.95 0.36
N ILE A 153 13.88 -0.45 1.17
CA ILE A 153 13.64 0.63 2.13
C ILE A 153 13.94 1.95 1.42
N LEU A 154 12.90 2.71 1.13
CA LEU A 154 12.97 3.97 0.39
C LEU A 154 13.02 5.14 1.37
N GLU A 155 14.23 5.59 1.73
CA GLU A 155 14.39 6.69 2.69
C GLU A 155 14.14 8.03 2.02
N SER A 156 13.09 8.73 2.47
CA SER A 156 12.80 10.09 1.99
C SER A 156 13.90 11.07 2.41
N HIS A 157 14.15 12.08 1.59
CA HIS A 157 14.97 13.23 2.00
C HIS A 157 14.22 14.24 2.87
N THR A 158 12.93 14.01 3.12
CA THR A 158 12.10 14.84 4.01
C THR A 158 11.65 14.04 5.24
N PRO A 159 11.11 14.69 6.27
CA PRO A 159 10.45 14.00 7.38
C PRO A 159 9.15 13.26 7.02
N LEU A 160 8.68 13.32 5.77
CA LEU A 160 7.43 12.71 5.32
C LEU A 160 7.72 11.46 4.48
N ALA A 161 7.37 10.28 5.01
CA ALA A 161 7.53 9.02 4.29
C ALA A 161 6.72 8.94 2.98
N ALA A 162 5.60 9.66 2.87
CA ALA A 162 4.81 9.66 1.64
C ALA A 162 5.36 10.63 0.57
N PHE A 163 6.37 11.45 0.90
CA PHE A 163 6.92 12.44 -0.04
C PHE A 163 7.47 11.84 -1.34
N PRO A 164 8.09 10.65 -1.37
CA PRO A 164 8.55 10.03 -2.62
C PRO A 164 7.42 9.54 -3.53
N VAL A 165 6.22 9.30 -3.00
CA VAL A 165 5.12 8.63 -3.75
C VAL A 165 4.74 9.36 -5.04
N PRO A 166 4.62 10.71 -5.08
CA PRO A 166 4.34 11.43 -6.32
C PRO A 166 5.48 11.41 -7.36
N HIS A 167 6.67 10.89 -7.01
CA HIS A 167 7.81 10.77 -7.91
C HIS A 167 7.90 9.39 -8.58
N PHE A 168 6.91 8.52 -8.39
CA PHE A 168 6.87 7.19 -9.00
C PHE A 168 6.53 7.28 -10.49
N LEU A 169 6.85 6.21 -11.24
CA LEU A 169 6.72 6.16 -12.70
C LEU A 169 5.31 6.51 -13.23
N GLY A 170 4.27 6.16 -12.48
CA GLY A 170 2.90 6.49 -12.88
C GLY A 170 1.89 6.54 -11.74
N THR A 171 0.77 7.20 -12.02
CA THR A 171 -0.29 7.51 -11.05
C THR A 171 -0.94 6.26 -10.44
N HIS A 172 -0.87 5.10 -11.09
CA HIS A 172 -1.33 3.83 -10.53
C HIS A 172 -0.57 3.41 -9.27
N LEU A 173 0.66 3.92 -9.08
CA LEU A 173 1.48 3.67 -7.89
C LEU A 173 1.38 4.79 -6.86
N PHE A 174 0.54 5.81 -7.09
CA PHE A 174 0.40 6.95 -6.16
C PHE A 174 -0.54 6.58 -5.03
N CYS A 175 -0.16 5.53 -4.31
CA CYS A 175 -0.90 4.95 -3.23
C CYS A 175 0.04 4.43 -2.15
N TRP A 176 -0.46 4.36 -0.93
CA TRP A 176 0.35 3.92 0.21
C TRP A 176 -0.53 3.32 1.31
N LEU A 177 0.08 2.46 2.13
CA LEU A 177 -0.50 1.86 3.32
C LEU A 177 0.34 2.19 4.54
N SER A 178 -0.21 2.90 5.52
CA SER A 178 0.42 3.05 6.83
C SER A 178 -0.01 1.91 7.76
N ALA A 179 0.43 1.98 9.02
CA ALA A 179 -0.03 1.05 10.05
C ALA A 179 -1.56 1.06 10.24
N ASP A 180 -2.19 2.23 10.07
CA ASP A 180 -3.57 2.51 10.49
C ASP A 180 -4.45 3.11 9.39
N SER A 181 -3.85 3.62 8.32
CA SER A 181 -4.53 4.27 7.21
C SER A 181 -3.99 3.80 5.87
N PHE A 182 -4.65 4.20 4.80
CA PHE A 182 -4.22 3.98 3.42
C PHE A 182 -4.71 5.15 2.58
N CYS A 183 -4.09 5.38 1.43
CA CYS A 183 -4.47 6.42 0.50
C CYS A 183 -4.19 6.00 -0.93
N THR A 184 -5.02 6.46 -1.86
CA THR A 184 -4.74 6.48 -3.29
C THR A 184 -5.06 7.87 -3.81
N ALA A 185 -4.12 8.51 -4.50
CA ALA A 185 -4.28 9.89 -4.98
C ALA A 185 -5.24 9.96 -6.18
N TYR A 186 -5.33 8.87 -6.96
CA TYR A 186 -6.11 8.81 -8.19
C TYR A 186 -7.02 7.57 -8.20
N PRO A 187 -8.03 7.50 -7.31
CA PRO A 187 -8.90 6.33 -7.21
C PRO A 187 -9.56 5.97 -8.55
N GLY A 188 -10.09 6.95 -9.30
CA GLY A 188 -10.71 6.69 -10.60
C GLY A 188 -9.76 6.02 -11.59
N LEU A 189 -8.52 6.51 -11.71
CA LEU A 189 -7.53 5.89 -12.58
C LEU A 189 -7.11 4.50 -12.06
N ALA A 190 -6.84 4.38 -10.77
CA ALA A 190 -6.39 3.13 -10.16
C ALA A 190 -7.40 2.00 -10.34
N PHE A 191 -8.69 2.24 -10.06
CA PHE A 191 -9.74 1.21 -10.19
C PHE A 191 -10.13 0.93 -11.65
N GLU A 192 -9.98 1.91 -12.54
CA GLU A 192 -10.10 1.67 -13.99
C GLU A 192 -8.86 1.00 -14.61
N ARG A 193 -7.83 0.68 -13.80
CA ARG A 193 -6.53 0.14 -14.24
C ARG A 193 -5.86 1.00 -15.31
N ARG A 194 -5.96 2.32 -15.15
CA ARG A 194 -5.34 3.33 -16.00
C ARG A 194 -4.23 4.04 -15.22
N SER A 195 -3.21 4.48 -15.93
CA SER A 195 -2.14 5.29 -15.36
C SER A 195 -1.77 6.42 -16.31
N LEU A 196 -1.50 7.59 -15.74
CA LEU A 196 -0.67 8.58 -16.40
C LEU A 196 0.78 8.24 -16.07
N ILE A 197 1.67 8.33 -17.07
CA ILE A 197 3.10 8.11 -16.91
C ILE A 197 3.75 9.48 -16.77
N THR A 198 4.66 9.63 -15.81
CA THR A 198 5.40 10.87 -15.62
C THR A 198 6.45 11.02 -16.73
N GLU A 199 6.37 12.10 -17.52
CA GLU A 199 7.23 12.32 -18.71
C GLU A 199 8.74 12.20 -18.41
N ASN A 200 9.15 12.51 -17.19
CA ASN A 200 10.55 12.47 -16.79
C ASN A 200 11.19 11.08 -16.90
N HIS A 201 10.41 9.99 -16.90
CA HIS A 201 10.95 8.62 -17.05
C HIS A 201 11.08 8.15 -18.52
N ILE A 202 10.45 8.84 -19.48
CA ILE A 202 10.52 8.46 -20.91
C ILE A 202 11.94 8.68 -21.46
N PHE A 203 12.70 9.61 -20.89
CA PHE A 203 14.05 9.95 -21.35
C PHE A 203 15.14 8.97 -20.86
N PHE A 204 14.98 8.36 -19.68
CA PHE A 204 16.00 7.44 -19.15
C PHE A 204 15.96 6.06 -19.84
N ALA A 205 14.79 5.56 -20.23
CA ALA A 205 14.68 4.28 -20.96
C ALA A 205 15.40 4.31 -22.33
N ASN A 206 15.45 5.47 -22.99
CA ASN A 206 16.15 5.63 -24.28
C ASN A 206 17.66 5.82 -24.14
N ALA A 207 18.17 6.18 -22.95
CA ALA A 207 19.60 6.37 -22.72
C ALA A 207 20.34 5.03 -22.50
N TYR A 208 19.67 4.02 -21.96
CA TYR A 208 20.25 2.68 -21.72
C TYR A 208 20.06 1.68 -22.87
N SER A 209 19.33 2.04 -23.93
CA SER A 209 19.21 1.22 -25.16
C SER A 209 20.25 1.57 -26.24
N ALA A 210 21.18 2.48 -25.96
CA ALA A 210 22.17 2.98 -26.92
C ALA A 210 23.63 2.68 -26.53
N ALA A 211 23.87 1.75 -25.59
CA ALA A 211 25.21 1.30 -25.19
C ALA A 211 25.41 -0.20 -25.49
#